data_AF-A0A5K0V6U4-F1
#
_entry.id   AF-A0A5K0V6U4-F1
#
_cell.length_a   1.000
_cell.length_b   1.000
_cell.length_c   1.000
_cell.angle_alpha   90.00
_cell.angle_beta   90.00
_cell.angle_gamma   90.00
#
_symmetry.space_group_name_H-M   'P 1'
#
loop_
_entity.id
_entity.type
_entity.pdbx_description
1 polymer ?
#
loop_
_entity_poly.entity_id
_entity_poly.type
_entity_poly.pdbx_seq_one_letter_code
_entity_poly.pdbx_strand_id
1 'polypeptide(L)' 'VISKELFRVLKDMHGDGFDSFLSEKIRAIAGDMAMEDLGIQEFHLKEEIMKEVDIIANVAATTTFDE' A
#
# COMPACT_ATOMS: atom_id res chain seq x y z
N VAL A 1 -1.66 9.80 3.98
CA VAL A 1 -2.86 9.00 3.64
C VAL A 1 -3.61 8.54 4.89
N ILE A 2 -2.94 7.83 5.80
CA ILE A 2 -3.54 7.26 7.02
C ILE A 2 -4.15 8.29 7.98
N SER A 3 -3.62 9.52 8.01
CA SER A 3 -4.13 10.58 8.89
C SER A 3 -5.48 11.16 8.45
N LYS A 4 -6.00 10.81 7.26
CA LYS A 4 -7.24 11.37 6.70
C LYS A 4 -8.47 10.97 7.52
N GLU A 5 -9.53 11.76 7.38
CA GLU A 5 -10.83 11.56 8.04
C GLU A 5 -11.48 10.22 7.69
N LEU A 6 -11.15 9.66 6.53
CA LEU A 6 -11.60 8.34 6.09
C LEU A 6 -11.32 7.23 7.13
N PHE A 7 -10.28 7.39 7.95
CA PHE A 7 -9.90 6.41 8.97
C PHE A 7 -10.50 6.68 10.36
N ARG A 8 -11.38 7.67 10.53
CA ARG A 8 -11.91 8.07 11.86
C ARG A 8 -12.48 6.89 12.64
N VAL A 9 -13.35 6.08 12.03
CA VAL A 9 -13.99 4.94 12.72
C VAL A 9 -12.95 3.95 13.26
N LEU A 10 -11.88 3.70 12.52
CA LEU A 10 -10.81 2.81 12.97
C LEU A 10 -9.96 3.45 14.06
N LYS A 11 -9.70 4.76 13.99
CA LYS A 11 -9.00 5.50 15.05
C LYS A 11 -9.79 5.50 16.36
N ASP A 12 -11.10 5.74 16.30
CA ASP A 12 -11.98 5.71 17.47
C ASP A 12 -12.06 4.31 18.09
N MET A 13 -12.00 3.26 17.26
CA MET A 13 -12.04 1.87 17.70
C MET A 13 -10.73 1.42 18.37
N HIS A 14 -9.58 1.83 17.84
CA HIS A 14 -8.27 1.35 18.31
C HIS A 14 -7.54 2.32 19.25
N GLY A 15 -7.97 3.58 19.32
CA GLY A 15 -7.35 4.62 20.16
C GLY A 15 -5.84 4.71 19.94
N ASP A 16 -5.08 4.70 21.04
CA ASP A 16 -3.60 4.74 21.03
C ASP A 16 -2.97 3.52 20.33
N GLY A 17 -3.71 2.41 20.18
CA GLY A 17 -3.25 1.20 19.48
C GLY A 17 -3.41 1.24 17.97
N PHE A 18 -3.93 2.34 17.41
CA PHE A 18 -4.22 2.45 15.98
C PHE A 18 -2.99 2.25 15.09
N ASP A 19 -1.84 2.82 15.47
CA ASP A 19 -0.62 2.72 14.66
C ASP A 19 -0.06 1.29 14.64
N SER A 20 -0.09 0.59 15.79
CA SER A 20 0.30 -0.82 15.86
C SER A 20 -0.61 -1.70 14.99
N PHE A 21 -1.93 -1.50 15.09
CA PHE A 21 -2.91 -2.22 14.27
C PHE A 21 -2.65 -2.07 12.75
N LEU A 22 -2.26 -0.87 12.30
CA LEU A 22 -1.93 -0.66 10.89
C LEU A 22 -0.61 -1.30 10.49
N SER A 23 0.40 -1.22 11.35
CA SER A 23 1.72 -1.81 11.08
C SER A 23 1.66 -3.33 10.88
N GLU A 24 0.71 -4.00 11.55
CA GLU A 24 0.46 -5.43 11.37
C GLU A 24 -0.26 -5.78 10.06
N LYS A 25 -0.92 -4.81 9.42
CA LYS A 25 -1.80 -5.03 8.26
C LYS A 25 -1.27 -4.47 6.95
N ILE A 26 -0.36 -3.50 7.02
CA ILE A 26 0.11 -2.75 5.85
C ILE A 26 1.61 -2.93 5.74
N ARG A 27 2.03 -3.46 4.59
CA ARG A 27 3.43 -3.45 4.15
C ARG A 27 3.56 -2.52 2.96
N ALA A 28 4.26 -1.40 3.14
CA ALA A 28 4.60 -0.51 2.05
C ALA A 28 5.83 -1.04 1.31
N ILE A 29 5.75 -1.07 -0.02
CA ILE A 29 6.84 -1.51 -0.90
C ILE A 29 7.12 -0.37 -1.86
N ALA A 30 8.39 0.06 -1.93
CA ALA A 30 8.81 1.06 -2.89
C ALA A 30 8.83 0.44 -4.30
N GLY A 31 8.27 1.15 -5.27
CA GLY A 31 8.21 0.69 -6.64
C GLY A 31 7.70 1.77 -7.60
N ASP A 32 7.84 1.50 -8.88
CA ASP A 32 7.39 2.34 -10.00
C ASP A 32 6.71 1.46 -11.05
N MET A 33 5.47 1.80 -11.38
CA MET A 33 4.66 1.05 -12.35
C MET A 33 5.20 1.13 -13.77
N ALA A 34 5.98 2.16 -14.11
CA ALA A 34 6.60 2.30 -15.44
C ALA A 34 7.83 1.40 -15.62
N MET A 35 8.34 0.79 -14.55
CA MET A 35 9.55 -0.02 -14.55
C MET A 35 9.22 -1.52 -14.58
N GLU A 36 10.11 -2.32 -15.17
CA GLU A 36 10.02 -3.78 -15.11
C GLU A 36 9.98 -4.26 -13.65
N ASP A 37 9.17 -5.29 -13.40
CA ASP A 37 8.91 -5.82 -12.05
C ASP A 37 8.51 -4.76 -11.01
N LEU A 38 7.80 -3.71 -11.43
CA LEU A 38 7.43 -2.56 -10.60
C LEU A 38 8.64 -1.84 -10.00
N GLY A 39 9.83 -1.98 -10.59
CA GLY A 39 11.07 -1.43 -10.05
C GLY A 39 11.59 -2.13 -8.77
N ILE A 40 11.00 -3.28 -8.39
CA ILE A 40 11.41 -4.04 -7.20
C ILE A 40 12.68 -4.82 -7.51
N GLN A 41 13.77 -4.51 -6.81
CA GLN A 41 15.08 -5.12 -7.05
C GLN A 41 15.27 -6.40 -6.24
N GLU A 42 14.66 -6.48 -5.05
CA GLU A 42 14.80 -7.58 -4.13
C GLU A 42 14.04 -8.82 -4.63
N PHE A 43 14.80 -9.82 -5.08
CA PHE A 43 14.25 -11.07 -5.61
C PHE A 43 13.25 -11.74 -4.65
N HIS A 44 13.59 -11.84 -3.36
CA HIS A 44 12.73 -12.48 -2.36
C HIS A 44 11.38 -11.77 -2.21
N LEU A 45 11.35 -10.44 -2.36
CA LEU A 45 10.12 -9.67 -2.26
C LEU A 45 9.21 -9.95 -3.45
N LYS A 46 9.78 -10.08 -4.65
CA LYS A 46 9.03 -10.46 -5.86
C LYS A 46 8.44 -11.85 -5.73
N GLU A 47 9.22 -12.81 -5.24
CA GLU A 47 8.75 -14.18 -5.02
C GLU A 47 7.63 -14.24 -3.97
N GLU A 48 7.78 -13.51 -2.86
CA GLU A 48 6.75 -13.40 -1.82
C GLU A 48 5.46 -12.82 -2.37
N ILE A 49 5.52 -11.69 -3.09
CA ILE A 49 4.34 -11.08 -3.72
C ILE A 49 3.66 -12.06 -4.67
N MET A 50 4.43 -12.73 -5.54
CA MET A 50 3.88 -13.69 -6.52
C MET A 50 3.21 -14.89 -5.85
N LYS A 51 3.66 -15.27 -4.65
CA LYS A 51 3.15 -16.44 -3.93
C LYS A 51 1.98 -16.11 -3.00
N GLU A 52 2.02 -14.96 -2.35
CA GLU A 52 1.11 -14.61 -1.24
C GLU A 52 0.00 -13.64 -1.64
N VAL A 53 0.12 -12.92 -2.77
CA VAL A 53 -0.93 -12.00 -3.22
C VAL A 53 -1.98 -12.74 -4.02
N ASP A 54 -3.20 -12.79 -3.47
CA ASP A 54 -4.36 -13.38 -4.14
C ASP A 54 -5.09 -12.41 -5.08
N ILE A 55 -5.06 -11.11 -4.77
CA ILE A 55 -5.86 -10.09 -5.46
C ILE A 55 -4.99 -8.85 -5.74
N ILE A 56 -5.03 -8.39 -6.99
CA ILE A 56 -4.39 -7.15 -7.42
C ILE A 56 -5.46 -6.12 -7.77
N ALA A 57 -5.47 -5.00 -7.06
CA ALA A 57 -6.27 -3.83 -7.40
C ALA A 57 -5.37 -2.76 -8.02
N ASN A 58 -5.41 -2.63 -9.35
CA ASN A 58 -4.61 -1.62 -10.05
C ASN A 58 -5.38 -0.30 -10.19
N VAL A 59 -5.02 0.69 -9.37
CA VAL A 59 -5.62 2.04 -9.37
C VAL A 59 -4.57 3.12 -9.63
N ALA A 60 -3.30 2.75 -9.81
CA ALA A 60 -2.24 3.73 -10.02
C ALA A 60 -2.33 4.32 -11.43
N ALA A 61 -2.35 5.64 -11.50
CA ALA A 61 -2.31 6.40 -12.74
C ALA A 61 -1.72 7.78 -12.44
N THR A 62 -1.04 8.36 -13.43
CA THR A 62 -0.73 9.79 -13.40
C THR A 62 -1.93 10.51 -14.00
N THR A 63 -2.63 11.29 -13.17
CA THR A 63 -3.72 12.16 -13.64
C THR A 63 -3.19 13.58 -13.73
N THR A 64 -3.17 14.12 -14.95
CA THR A 64 -2.89 15.53 -15.19
C THR A 64 -4.21 16.25 -15.46
N PHE A 65 -4.41 17.40 -14.86
CA PHE A 65 -5.52 18.29 -15.21
C PHE A 65 -4.99 19.26 -16.25
N ASP A 66 -5.49 19.15 -17.49
CA ASP A 66 -5.35 20.22 -18.47
C ASP A 66 -6.45 21.25 -18.16
N GLU A 67 -6.06 22.41 -17.63
CA GLU A 67 -6.92 23.60 -17.53
C GLU A 67 -6.93 24.40 -18.84
#